data_AF-A0A067LWD2-F1
#
_entry.id   AF-A0A067LWD2-F1
#
_cell.length_a   1.000
_cell.length_b   1.000
_cell.length_c   1.000
_cell.angle_alpha   90.00
_cell.angle_beta   90.00
_cell.angle_gamma   90.00
#
_symmetry.space_group_name_H-M   'P 1'
#
loop_
_entity.id
_entity.type
_entity.pdbx_description
1 polymer ?
#
loop_
_entity_poly.entity_id
_entity_poly.type
_entity_poly.pdbx_seq_one_letter_code
_entity_poly.pdbx_strand_id
1 'polypeptide(L)'
;MESETKRPTRFRVLIIGKANAGKTTILRALCGTDDEPEIYDRKGHKIGSVRTAFHFIRNKITGRDSSAIPSPSSMRGLHKIDYSLIFPSNRGYVFHDSRGFESGATDDNDLDEQLHAIWYCFPTDGNRLITAAEQEFFGKIDTGRVPVIAVFTKFDALDSAAFKILEQGGLSFNEAKQGAPGHAEELFKTTHLPLIQNQPHPPKGVVCLRNMQNTNSHKGISDLMERTFTSLDDDALKLLLVSVQHSNVKLCIKAAVESGVITEAAKALAKQGGVGSFELDVNFLWGILKWFPYIW
;
A
#
# COMPACT_ATOMS: atom_id res chain seq x y z
N MET A 1 -9.65 -35.95 -7.86
CA MET A 1 -8.64 -35.04 -8.45
C MET A 1 -8.81 -33.70 -7.77
N GLU A 2 -8.02 -33.43 -6.73
CA GLU A 2 -7.85 -32.06 -6.24
C GLU A 2 -7.23 -31.24 -7.37
N SER A 3 -7.92 -30.19 -7.79
CA SER A 3 -7.35 -29.19 -8.69
C SER A 3 -6.14 -28.58 -8.00
N GLU A 4 -4.96 -28.79 -8.55
CA GLU A 4 -3.72 -28.17 -8.07
C GLU A 4 -3.84 -26.65 -8.29
N THR A 5 -4.29 -25.94 -7.26
CA THR A 5 -4.50 -24.49 -7.28
C THR A 5 -3.14 -23.83 -7.51
N LYS A 6 -2.89 -23.37 -8.74
CA LYS A 6 -1.65 -22.70 -9.15
C LYS A 6 -1.42 -21.51 -8.21
N ARG A 7 -0.29 -21.50 -7.49
CA ARG A 7 0.03 -20.44 -6.54
C ARG A 7 0.42 -19.16 -7.29
N PRO A 8 -0.10 -17.99 -6.91
CA PRO A 8 0.26 -16.73 -7.55
C PRO A 8 1.75 -16.46 -7.36
N THR A 9 2.41 -16.05 -8.45
CA THR A 9 3.85 -15.72 -8.47
C THR A 9 4.13 -14.23 -8.29
N ARG A 10 3.08 -13.40 -8.33
CA ARG A 10 3.17 -11.94 -8.21
C ARG A 10 2.20 -11.44 -7.17
N PHE A 11 2.67 -10.53 -6.32
CA PHE A 11 1.81 -9.80 -5.39
C PHE A 11 1.17 -8.61 -6.10
N ARG A 12 -0.14 -8.45 -5.98
CA ARG A 12 -0.94 -7.47 -6.74
C ARG A 12 -1.67 -6.53 -5.80
N VAL A 13 -1.47 -5.24 -5.99
CA VAL A 13 -2.13 -4.20 -5.20
C VAL A 13 -2.91 -3.25 -6.07
N LEU A 14 -4.17 -3.01 -5.72
CA LEU A 14 -4.95 -1.93 -6.28
C LEU A 14 -4.73 -0.67 -5.44
N ILE A 15 -4.22 0.40 -6.05
CA ILE A 15 -4.07 1.69 -5.41
C ILE A 15 -5.19 2.63 -5.87
N ILE A 16 -6.03 3.04 -4.91
CA ILE A 16 -7.21 3.89 -5.11
C ILE A 16 -6.95 5.24 -4.48
N GLY A 17 -7.51 6.30 -5.05
CA GLY A 17 -7.52 7.61 -4.41
C GLY A 17 -7.67 8.73 -5.42
N LYS A 18 -8.00 9.93 -4.93
CA LYS A 18 -8.19 11.12 -5.76
C LYS A 18 -6.95 11.49 -6.57
N ALA A 19 -7.14 12.37 -7.56
CA ALA A 19 -6.02 13.03 -8.21
C ALA A 19 -5.13 13.69 -7.15
N ASN A 20 -3.81 13.62 -7.33
CA ASN A 20 -2.84 14.16 -6.37
C ASN A 20 -2.89 13.54 -4.94
N ALA A 21 -3.49 12.35 -4.76
CA ALA A 21 -3.52 11.65 -3.47
C ALA A 21 -2.16 11.03 -3.05
N GLY A 22 -1.08 11.25 -3.79
CA GLY A 22 0.24 10.69 -3.46
C GLY A 22 0.49 9.25 -3.92
N LYS A 23 -0.42 8.66 -4.70
CA LYS A 23 -0.33 7.26 -5.19
C LYS A 23 1.03 6.94 -5.81
N THR A 24 1.45 7.71 -6.81
CA THR A 24 2.73 7.51 -7.49
C THR A 24 3.94 7.71 -6.57
N THR A 25 3.85 8.63 -5.60
CA THR A 25 4.91 8.85 -4.62
C THR A 25 5.12 7.63 -3.74
N ILE A 26 4.03 6.98 -3.30
CA ILE A 26 4.08 5.71 -2.55
C ILE A 26 4.77 4.63 -3.39
N LEU A 27 4.35 4.47 -4.65
CA LEU A 27 4.91 3.43 -5.53
C LEU A 27 6.41 3.61 -5.75
N ARG A 28 6.88 4.85 -5.97
CA ARG A 28 8.32 5.15 -6.12
C ARG A 28 9.10 4.88 -4.83
N ALA A 29 8.59 5.37 -3.70
CA ALA A 29 9.25 5.19 -2.40
C ALA A 29 9.36 3.71 -2.01
N LEU A 30 8.40 2.89 -2.42
CA LEU A 30 8.41 1.45 -2.18
C LEU A 30 9.46 0.70 -3.00
N CYS A 31 9.65 1.07 -4.26
CA CYS A 31 10.62 0.40 -5.11
C CYS A 31 12.06 0.80 -4.80
N GLY A 32 12.27 1.86 -4.02
CA GLY A 32 13.60 2.27 -3.55
C GLY A 32 14.55 2.68 -4.68
N THR A 33 14.01 2.92 -5.87
CA THR A 33 14.75 3.32 -7.06
C THR A 33 14.09 4.55 -7.68
N ASP A 34 14.88 5.34 -8.39
CA ASP A 34 14.37 6.40 -9.26
C ASP A 34 13.79 5.83 -10.58
N ASP A 35 13.69 4.50 -10.69
CA ASP A 35 13.18 3.84 -11.87
C ASP A 35 11.70 4.18 -12.09
N GLU A 36 11.38 4.38 -13.35
CA GLU A 36 10.00 4.57 -13.76
C GLU A 36 9.30 3.22 -13.92
N PRO A 37 8.04 3.07 -13.46
CA PRO A 37 7.32 1.83 -13.73
C PRO A 37 7.07 1.67 -15.22
N GLU A 38 7.09 0.42 -15.66
CA GLU A 38 6.66 -0.01 -16.98
C GLU A 38 5.16 -0.26 -16.95
N ILE A 39 4.47 0.18 -18.01
CA ILE A 39 3.02 0.01 -18.13
C ILE A 39 2.74 -1.18 -19.04
N TYR A 40 1.90 -2.08 -18.58
CA TYR A 40 1.45 -3.26 -19.31
C TYR A 40 -0.06 -3.25 -19.50
N ASP A 41 -0.57 -3.66 -20.65
CA ASP A 41 -2.01 -3.95 -20.83
C ASP A 41 -2.43 -5.28 -20.19
N ARG A 42 -3.74 -5.56 -20.22
CA ARG A 42 -4.34 -6.84 -19.83
C ARG A 42 -3.75 -8.05 -20.57
N LYS A 43 -3.22 -7.88 -21.78
CA LYS A 43 -2.60 -8.97 -22.55
C LYS A 43 -1.12 -9.17 -22.19
N GLY A 44 -0.57 -8.37 -21.27
CA GLY A 44 0.83 -8.43 -20.86
C GLY A 44 1.80 -7.74 -21.84
N HIS A 45 1.31 -6.93 -22.78
CA HIS A 45 2.17 -6.15 -23.66
C HIS A 45 2.60 -4.85 -22.99
N LYS A 46 3.90 -4.56 -23.09
CA LYS A 46 4.46 -3.28 -22.63
C LYS A 46 4.01 -2.15 -23.55
N ILE A 47 3.32 -1.16 -22.99
CA ILE A 47 2.77 -0.01 -23.73
C ILE A 47 3.67 1.23 -23.64
N GLY A 48 4.52 1.33 -22.60
CA GLY A 48 5.49 2.42 -22.52
C GLY A 48 6.08 2.62 -21.12
N SER A 49 6.87 3.70 -21.00
CA SER A 49 7.38 4.21 -19.71
C SER A 49 6.40 5.22 -19.11
N VAL A 50 6.45 5.36 -17.79
CA VAL A 50 5.71 6.38 -17.05
C VAL A 50 5.95 7.79 -17.62
N ARG A 51 7.12 8.18 -18.12
CA ARG A 51 7.29 9.47 -18.80
C ARG A 51 6.27 9.71 -19.91
N THR A 52 5.97 8.72 -20.76
CA THR A 52 5.02 8.86 -21.88
C THR A 52 3.58 8.94 -21.38
N ALA A 53 3.20 8.10 -20.41
CA ALA A 53 1.87 8.16 -19.83
C ALA A 53 1.68 9.42 -19.01
N PHE A 54 2.62 9.77 -18.12
CA PHE A 54 2.56 10.97 -17.29
C PHE A 54 2.67 12.26 -18.12
N HIS A 55 3.35 12.27 -19.26
CA HIS A 55 3.33 13.41 -20.21
C HIS A 55 1.94 13.56 -20.84
N PHE A 56 1.32 12.45 -21.26
CA PHE A 56 -0.06 12.42 -21.75
C PHE A 56 -1.06 12.93 -20.69
N ILE A 57 -0.85 12.56 -19.43
CA ILE A 57 -1.68 12.93 -18.28
C ILE A 57 -1.45 14.39 -17.89
N ARG A 58 -0.20 14.85 -17.87
CA ARG A 58 0.19 16.21 -17.52
C ARG A 58 -0.29 17.21 -18.59
N ASN A 59 -0.08 16.95 -19.88
CA ASN A 59 -0.52 17.83 -20.96
C ASN A 59 -2.04 18.00 -21.01
N LYS A 60 -2.79 16.93 -20.71
CA LYS A 60 -4.27 16.94 -20.64
C LYS A 60 -4.82 17.73 -19.44
N ILE A 61 -4.09 17.75 -18.32
CA ILE A 61 -4.45 18.54 -17.12
C ILE A 61 -4.02 20.00 -17.27
N THR A 62 -2.91 20.29 -17.95
CA THR A 62 -2.42 21.66 -18.17
C THR A 62 -2.99 22.35 -19.41
N GLY A 63 -3.91 21.69 -20.14
CA GLY A 63 -4.61 22.26 -21.30
C GLY A 63 -3.69 22.68 -22.45
N ARG A 64 -2.54 22.03 -22.63
CA ARG A 64 -1.49 22.52 -23.56
C ARG A 64 -1.47 21.82 -24.92
N ASP A 65 -2.32 20.81 -25.14
CA ASP A 65 -2.58 20.28 -26.47
C ASP A 65 -3.86 20.89 -27.05
N SER A 66 -3.68 22.02 -27.72
CA SER A 66 -4.66 22.61 -28.63
C SER A 66 -4.70 21.81 -29.92
N SER A 67 -5.51 20.74 -29.97
CA SER A 67 -6.26 20.38 -31.18
C SER A 67 -7.46 19.50 -30.83
N ALA A 68 -8.64 20.00 -31.20
CA ALA A 68 -9.98 19.47 -30.96
C ALA A 68 -10.39 19.42 -29.48
N ILE A 69 -11.31 20.32 -29.08
CA ILE A 69 -12.03 20.31 -27.80
C ILE A 69 -13.07 19.18 -27.86
N PRO A 70 -12.98 18.10 -27.07
CA PRO A 70 -14.15 17.36 -26.64
C PRO A 70 -14.65 18.05 -25.37
N SER A 71 -15.96 18.28 -25.28
CA SER A 71 -16.59 18.96 -24.15
C SER A 71 -16.20 18.33 -22.80
N PRO A 72 -16.13 19.09 -21.69
CA PRO A 72 -15.73 18.59 -20.36
C PRO A 72 -16.58 17.41 -19.83
N SER A 73 -17.74 17.17 -20.44
CA SER A 73 -18.67 16.07 -20.15
C SER A 73 -18.34 14.76 -20.87
N SER A 74 -17.56 14.76 -21.96
CA SER A 74 -17.28 13.53 -22.73
C SER A 74 -16.04 12.75 -22.23
N MET A 75 -15.44 13.18 -21.12
CA MET A 75 -14.21 12.61 -20.56
C MET A 75 -14.38 11.97 -19.17
N ARG A 76 -15.58 11.98 -18.61
CA ARG A 76 -15.93 11.11 -17.48
C ARG A 76 -16.57 9.86 -18.07
N GLY A 77 -15.94 8.70 -17.89
CA GLY A 77 -16.51 7.40 -18.32
C GLY A 77 -15.68 6.56 -19.28
N LEU A 78 -14.37 6.78 -19.42
CA LEU A 78 -13.46 5.80 -20.03
C LEU A 78 -12.35 5.43 -19.05
N HIS A 79 -12.69 4.62 -18.05
CA HIS A 79 -11.77 4.25 -16.97
C HIS A 79 -11.79 2.73 -16.75
N LYS A 80 -11.03 1.99 -17.56
CA LYS A 80 -10.77 0.57 -17.29
C LYS A 80 -9.52 0.40 -16.44
N ILE A 81 -9.60 -0.46 -15.43
CA ILE A 81 -8.50 -0.93 -14.57
C ILE A 81 -7.59 -1.91 -15.35
N ASP A 82 -7.34 -1.62 -16.64
CA ASP A 82 -6.74 -2.58 -17.58
C ASP A 82 -5.20 -2.45 -17.67
N TYR A 83 -4.62 -1.54 -16.89
CA TYR A 83 -3.17 -1.27 -16.93
C TYR A 83 -2.49 -1.66 -15.63
N SER A 84 -1.43 -2.43 -15.76
CA SER A 84 -0.54 -2.82 -14.68
C SER A 84 0.72 -1.97 -14.70
N LEU A 85 1.15 -1.50 -13.53
CA LEU A 85 2.41 -0.82 -13.28
C LEU A 85 3.37 -1.82 -12.64
N ILE A 86 4.49 -2.08 -13.29
CA ILE A 86 5.52 -3.01 -12.81
C ILE A 86 6.86 -2.29 -12.81
N PHE A 87 7.58 -2.32 -11.68
CA PHE A 87 8.90 -1.70 -11.60
C PHE A 87 9.98 -2.70 -12.02
N PRO A 88 10.95 -2.30 -12.86
CA PRO A 88 12.05 -3.18 -13.25
C PRO A 88 12.83 -3.73 -12.05
N SER A 89 13.02 -2.90 -11.01
CA SER A 89 13.66 -3.25 -9.75
C SER A 89 12.86 -4.24 -8.89
N ASN A 90 11.57 -4.44 -9.19
CA ASN A 90 10.70 -5.34 -8.44
C ASN A 90 9.56 -5.91 -9.31
N ARG A 91 9.90 -6.88 -10.17
CA ARG A 91 8.94 -7.48 -11.11
C ARG A 91 7.90 -8.39 -10.47
N GLY A 92 8.15 -8.85 -9.25
CA GLY A 92 7.21 -9.65 -8.47
C GLY A 92 6.03 -8.83 -7.95
N TYR A 93 6.15 -7.50 -7.92
CA TYR A 93 5.13 -6.60 -7.40
C TYR A 93 4.42 -5.85 -8.52
N VAL A 94 3.10 -6.05 -8.64
CA VAL A 94 2.25 -5.41 -9.65
C VAL A 94 1.27 -4.45 -8.98
N PHE A 95 1.17 -3.23 -9.53
CA PHE A 95 0.22 -2.23 -9.07
C PHE A 95 -0.82 -1.92 -10.14
N HIS A 96 -2.06 -1.78 -9.70
CA HIS A 96 -3.18 -1.32 -10.53
C HIS A 96 -3.61 0.07 -10.02
N ASP A 97 -3.60 1.10 -10.88
CA ASP A 97 -4.00 2.48 -10.52
C ASP A 97 -5.45 2.73 -10.97
N SER A 98 -6.40 2.79 -10.02
CA SER A 98 -7.79 3.11 -10.36
C SER A 98 -7.94 4.62 -10.59
N ARG A 99 -7.91 5.06 -11.84
CA ARG A 99 -8.06 6.48 -12.19
C ARG A 99 -9.51 6.94 -12.25
N GLY A 100 -10.25 6.72 -11.16
CA GLY A 100 -11.69 6.94 -11.06
C GLY A 100 -12.43 5.61 -11.01
N PHE A 101 -13.29 5.45 -10.01
CA PHE A 101 -14.02 4.23 -9.71
C PHE A 101 -15.22 4.08 -10.66
N GLU A 102 -15.28 2.98 -11.41
CA GLU A 102 -16.50 2.44 -12.01
C GLU A 102 -16.37 0.91 -12.00
N SER A 103 -17.20 0.26 -11.18
CA SER A 103 -17.26 -1.19 -11.00
C SER A 103 -17.81 -1.84 -12.27
N GLY A 104 -17.09 -2.85 -12.77
CA GLY A 104 -17.54 -3.71 -13.87
C GLY A 104 -17.11 -5.14 -13.60
N ALA A 105 -18.09 -5.96 -13.22
CA ALA A 105 -17.95 -7.40 -13.11
C ALA A 105 -17.69 -8.03 -14.48
N THR A 106 -16.78 -9.00 -14.52
CA THR A 106 -16.93 -10.22 -15.32
C THR A 106 -16.03 -11.30 -14.73
N ASP A 107 -16.64 -12.44 -14.44
CA ASP A 107 -15.99 -13.73 -14.22
C ASP A 107 -14.88 -13.97 -15.24
N ASP A 108 -13.68 -14.27 -14.75
CA ASP A 108 -12.76 -15.26 -15.32
C ASP A 108 -11.75 -15.60 -14.22
N ASN A 109 -11.84 -16.84 -13.73
CA ASN A 109 -11.02 -17.39 -12.64
C ASN A 109 -9.58 -17.65 -13.10
N ASP A 110 -8.83 -16.60 -13.42
CA ASP A 110 -7.38 -16.69 -13.47
C ASP A 110 -6.82 -16.23 -12.13
N LEU A 111 -6.43 -17.20 -11.29
CA LEU A 111 -5.82 -16.96 -9.97
C LEU A 111 -4.60 -16.03 -10.07
N ASP A 112 -3.97 -15.99 -11.24
CA ASP A 112 -2.83 -15.12 -11.55
C ASP A 112 -3.22 -13.64 -11.71
N GLU A 113 -4.51 -13.27 -11.82
CA GLU A 113 -5.01 -11.89 -11.92
C GLU A 113 -5.67 -11.35 -10.64
N GLN A 114 -5.81 -12.18 -9.60
CA GLN A 114 -6.47 -11.80 -8.35
C GLN A 114 -5.71 -10.69 -7.59
N LEU A 115 -6.45 -9.69 -7.10
CA LEU A 115 -5.92 -8.66 -6.20
C LEU A 115 -5.63 -9.24 -4.81
N HIS A 116 -4.49 -8.87 -4.24
CA HIS A 116 -4.04 -9.36 -2.94
C HIS A 116 -4.22 -8.33 -1.82
N ALA A 117 -4.21 -7.05 -2.13
CA ALA A 117 -4.58 -5.98 -1.21
C ALA A 117 -5.06 -4.73 -1.96
N ILE A 118 -5.81 -3.88 -1.26
CA ILE A 118 -6.25 -2.57 -1.74
C ILE A 118 -5.65 -1.50 -0.85
N TRP A 119 -4.97 -0.52 -1.44
CA TRP A 119 -4.48 0.67 -0.76
C TRP A 119 -5.37 1.85 -1.14
N TYR A 120 -6.18 2.33 -0.21
CA TYR A 120 -7.06 3.47 -0.43
C TYR A 120 -6.40 4.75 0.12
N CYS A 121 -5.95 5.63 -0.77
CA CYS A 121 -5.21 6.84 -0.42
C CYS A 121 -6.12 8.05 -0.15
N PHE A 122 -5.98 8.65 1.03
CA PHE A 122 -6.69 9.85 1.49
C PHE A 122 -5.71 11.02 1.65
N PRO A 123 -5.67 12.00 0.74
CA PRO A 123 -4.82 13.17 0.91
C PRO A 123 -5.36 14.07 2.03
N THR A 124 -4.52 14.40 3.00
CA THR A 124 -4.91 15.23 4.15
C THR A 124 -4.69 16.72 3.97
N ASP A 125 -4.25 17.16 2.79
CA ASP A 125 -4.03 18.57 2.43
C ASP A 125 -5.28 19.23 1.81
N GLY A 126 -6.40 18.52 1.72
CA GLY A 126 -7.66 19.01 1.14
C GLY A 126 -8.74 19.34 2.17
N ASN A 127 -9.69 20.20 1.78
CA ASN A 127 -10.79 20.65 2.65
C ASN A 127 -11.77 19.54 3.08
N ARG A 128 -11.81 18.40 2.37
CA ARG A 128 -12.64 17.24 2.71
C ARG A 128 -11.85 15.96 2.53
N LEU A 129 -11.40 15.39 3.64
CA LEU A 129 -10.71 14.10 3.70
C LEU A 129 -11.58 12.97 3.14
N ILE A 130 -12.83 12.91 3.59
CA ILE A 130 -13.78 11.85 3.24
C ILE A 130 -14.97 12.49 2.53
N THR A 131 -15.21 12.06 1.29
CA THR A 131 -16.34 12.53 0.46
C THR A 131 -17.35 11.40 0.26
N ALA A 132 -18.44 11.69 -0.48
CA ALA A 132 -19.49 10.73 -0.77
C ALA A 132 -18.95 9.45 -1.44
N ALA A 133 -17.94 9.56 -2.29
CA ALA A 133 -17.33 8.40 -2.94
C ALA A 133 -16.63 7.46 -1.95
N GLU A 134 -15.90 8.02 -0.97
CA GLU A 134 -15.30 7.23 0.10
C GLU A 134 -16.40 6.62 1.00
N GLN A 135 -17.41 7.39 1.39
CA GLN A 135 -18.54 6.89 2.17
C GLN A 135 -19.28 5.75 1.46
N GLU A 136 -19.47 5.84 0.14
CA GLU A 136 -20.08 4.78 -0.65
C GLU A 136 -19.19 3.53 -0.73
N PHE A 137 -17.88 3.70 -0.90
CA PHE A 137 -16.94 2.58 -0.94
C PHE A 137 -16.99 1.78 0.37
N PHE A 138 -16.70 2.41 1.50
CA PHE A 138 -16.68 1.73 2.81
C PHE A 138 -18.11 1.36 3.29
N GLY A 139 -19.14 2.04 2.76
CA GLY A 139 -20.54 1.84 3.09
C GLY A 139 -21.19 0.64 2.41
N LYS A 140 -20.82 0.34 1.15
CA LYS A 140 -21.55 -0.62 0.31
C LYS A 140 -20.69 -1.67 -0.36
N ILE A 141 -19.38 -1.45 -0.50
CA ILE A 141 -18.52 -2.32 -1.29
C ILE A 141 -17.88 -3.36 -0.37
N ASP A 142 -18.27 -4.61 -0.54
CA ASP A 142 -17.59 -5.74 0.04
C ASP A 142 -16.43 -6.17 -0.87
N THR A 143 -15.20 -6.06 -0.36
CA THR A 143 -13.98 -6.51 -1.06
C THR A 143 -13.67 -7.98 -0.80
N GLY A 144 -14.55 -8.70 -0.10
CA GLY A 144 -14.41 -10.10 0.23
C GLY A 144 -13.17 -10.35 1.07
N ARG A 145 -12.29 -11.23 0.59
CA ARG A 145 -11.03 -11.59 1.30
C ARG A 145 -9.91 -10.58 1.08
N VAL A 146 -10.07 -9.62 0.16
CA VAL A 146 -9.01 -8.67 -0.17
C VAL A 146 -9.02 -7.54 0.88
N PRO A 147 -7.95 -7.39 1.69
CA PRO A 147 -7.90 -6.38 2.72
C PRO A 147 -7.80 -4.96 2.13
N VAL A 148 -8.58 -4.03 2.68
CA VAL A 148 -8.45 -2.60 2.40
C VAL A 148 -7.62 -1.94 3.49
N ILE A 149 -6.53 -1.29 3.10
CA ILE A 149 -5.69 -0.47 3.96
C ILE A 149 -5.96 1.00 3.62
N ALA A 150 -6.42 1.78 4.61
CA ALA A 150 -6.59 3.23 4.47
C ALA A 150 -5.23 3.93 4.68
N VAL A 151 -4.76 4.62 3.66
CA VAL A 151 -3.47 5.30 3.62
C VAL A 151 -3.68 6.81 3.60
N PHE A 152 -3.53 7.46 4.75
CA PHE A 152 -3.64 8.91 4.86
C PHE A 152 -2.33 9.55 4.44
N THR A 153 -2.32 10.20 3.28
CA THR A 153 -1.13 10.79 2.67
C THR A 153 -1.03 12.27 2.95
N LYS A 154 0.19 12.81 2.91
CA LYS A 154 0.48 14.23 3.18
C LYS A 154 0.08 14.67 4.59
N PHE A 155 0.24 13.76 5.56
CA PHE A 155 -0.20 13.96 6.94
C PHE A 155 0.51 15.15 7.62
N ASP A 156 1.65 15.60 7.08
CA ASP A 156 2.32 16.86 7.41
C ASP A 156 1.43 18.11 7.27
N ALA A 157 0.37 18.05 6.45
CA ALA A 157 -0.63 19.11 6.38
C ALA A 157 -1.47 19.19 7.67
N LEU A 158 -1.80 18.06 8.29
CA LEU A 158 -2.48 18.04 9.60
C LEU A 158 -1.54 18.46 10.72
N ASP A 159 -0.27 18.06 10.67
CA ASP A 159 0.75 18.55 11.61
C ASP A 159 0.85 20.10 11.51
N SER A 160 0.83 20.65 10.30
CA SER A 160 0.86 22.10 10.07
C SER A 160 -0.40 22.83 10.55
N ALA A 161 -1.57 22.20 10.43
CA ALA A 161 -2.82 22.74 10.97
C ALA A 161 -2.83 22.70 12.50
N ALA A 162 -2.41 21.59 13.10
CA ALA A 162 -2.28 21.41 14.54
C ALA A 162 -1.30 22.42 15.14
N PHE A 163 -0.17 22.66 14.48
CA PHE A 163 0.80 23.69 14.88
C PHE A 163 0.16 25.07 15.04
N LYS A 164 -0.63 25.50 14.05
CA LYS A 164 -1.33 26.81 14.08
C LYS A 164 -2.34 26.89 15.22
N ILE A 165 -3.06 25.79 15.49
CA ILE A 165 -4.01 25.71 16.61
C ILE A 165 -3.28 25.89 17.94
N LEU A 166 -2.14 25.21 18.12
CA LEU A 166 -1.34 25.29 19.34
C LEU A 166 -0.74 26.70 19.55
N GLU A 167 -0.20 27.33 18.50
CA GLU A 167 0.28 28.72 18.58
C GLU A 167 -0.85 29.71 18.93
N GLN A 168 -2.02 29.55 18.32
CA GLN A 168 -3.20 30.37 18.64
C GLN A 168 -3.69 30.14 20.08
N GLY A 169 -3.45 28.95 20.63
CA GLY A 169 -3.68 28.61 22.05
C GLY A 169 -2.66 29.20 23.02
N GLY A 170 -1.66 29.96 22.53
CA GLY A 170 -0.68 30.68 23.36
C GLY A 170 0.61 29.91 23.63
N LEU A 171 0.81 28.75 23.02
CA LEU A 171 2.09 28.01 23.10
C LEU A 171 3.17 28.73 22.29
N SER A 172 4.42 28.66 22.76
CA SER A 172 5.55 29.17 21.97
C SER A 172 5.75 28.35 20.70
N PHE A 173 6.44 28.92 19.71
CA PHE A 173 6.77 28.24 18.45
C PHE A 173 7.40 26.86 18.68
N ASN A 174 8.35 26.73 19.62
CA ASN A 174 9.04 25.46 19.87
C ASN A 174 8.11 24.42 20.52
N GLU A 175 7.29 24.82 21.48
CA GLU A 175 6.32 23.93 22.13
C GLU A 175 5.23 23.49 21.15
N ALA A 176 4.70 24.41 20.35
CA ALA A 176 3.73 24.11 19.31
C ALA A 176 4.31 23.15 18.26
N LYS A 177 5.57 23.36 17.84
CA LYS A 177 6.25 22.48 16.89
C LYS A 177 6.44 21.06 17.43
N GLN A 178 6.78 20.95 18.72
CA GLN A 178 6.96 19.66 19.38
C GLN A 178 5.62 18.93 19.61
N GLY A 179 4.55 19.67 19.95
CA GLY A 179 3.22 19.11 20.22
C GLY A 179 2.38 18.81 18.97
N ALA A 180 2.67 19.47 17.84
CA ALA A 180 1.85 19.39 16.63
C ALA A 180 1.60 17.96 16.11
N PRO A 181 2.59 17.05 16.02
CA PRO A 181 2.33 15.69 15.54
C PRO A 181 1.37 14.90 16.45
N GLY A 182 1.49 15.07 17.78
CA GLY A 182 0.62 14.40 18.74
C GLY A 182 -0.82 14.92 18.67
N HIS A 183 -0.97 16.25 18.61
CA HIS A 183 -2.27 16.88 18.47
C HIS A 183 -2.95 16.55 17.13
N ALA A 184 -2.19 16.49 16.04
CA ALA A 184 -2.69 16.06 14.73
C ALA A 184 -3.22 14.61 14.75
N GLU A 185 -2.51 13.70 15.42
CA GLU A 185 -2.95 12.31 15.56
C GLU A 185 -4.21 12.17 16.42
N GLU A 186 -4.31 12.93 17.51
CA GLU A 186 -5.50 12.94 18.36
C GLU A 186 -6.71 13.50 17.61
N LEU A 187 -6.55 14.64 16.95
CA LEU A 187 -7.60 15.23 16.12
C LEU A 187 -8.04 14.26 15.01
N PHE A 188 -7.08 13.62 14.34
CA PHE A 188 -7.35 12.63 13.31
C PHE A 188 -8.17 11.43 13.84
N LYS A 189 -7.76 10.86 14.98
CA LYS A 189 -8.43 9.71 15.61
C LYS A 189 -9.85 10.04 16.08
N THR A 190 -10.07 11.27 16.53
CA THR A 190 -11.37 11.69 17.07
C THR A 190 -12.34 12.17 15.99
N THR A 191 -11.85 12.75 14.89
CA THR A 191 -12.72 13.41 13.89
C THR A 191 -12.78 12.69 12.54
N HIS A 192 -11.67 12.13 12.06
CA HIS A 192 -11.57 11.64 10.68
C HIS A 192 -11.62 10.12 10.61
N LEU A 193 -10.91 9.43 11.50
CA LEU A 193 -10.89 7.97 11.53
C LEU A 193 -12.28 7.34 11.73
N PRO A 194 -13.16 7.84 12.63
CA PRO A 194 -14.48 7.22 12.86
C PRO A 194 -15.38 7.23 11.64
N LEU A 195 -15.17 8.18 10.71
CA LEU A 195 -15.98 8.32 9.50
C LEU A 195 -15.83 7.14 8.52
N ILE A 196 -14.71 6.42 8.56
CA ILE A 196 -14.49 5.17 7.81
C ILE A 196 -14.48 3.92 8.71
N GLN A 197 -14.06 4.04 9.97
CA GLN A 197 -13.97 2.91 10.88
C GLN A 197 -15.36 2.39 11.30
N ASN A 198 -16.37 3.26 11.35
CA ASN A 198 -17.73 2.92 11.74
C ASN A 198 -18.61 2.49 10.54
N GLN A 199 -18.01 2.34 9.36
CA GLN A 199 -18.74 1.90 8.18
C GLN A 199 -18.93 0.37 8.18
N PRO A 200 -19.94 -0.16 7.46
CA PRO A 200 -20.16 -1.61 7.30
C PRO A 200 -18.93 -2.39 6.84
N HIS A 201 -18.11 -1.82 5.95
CA HIS A 201 -16.89 -2.44 5.44
C HIS A 201 -15.68 -1.58 5.81
N PRO A 202 -15.23 -1.57 7.08
CA PRO A 202 -14.15 -0.70 7.53
C PRO A 202 -12.80 -1.18 6.98
N PRO A 203 -11.77 -0.30 6.90
CA PRO A 203 -10.43 -0.74 6.55
C PRO A 203 -9.88 -1.72 7.59
N LYS A 204 -9.20 -2.77 7.14
CA LYS A 204 -8.48 -3.70 8.04
C LYS A 204 -7.26 -3.04 8.70
N GLY A 205 -6.73 -1.98 8.08
CA GLY A 205 -5.56 -1.29 8.56
C GLY A 205 -5.53 0.19 8.19
N VAL A 206 -4.90 0.99 9.04
CA VAL A 206 -4.73 2.43 8.82
C VAL A 206 -3.25 2.79 8.93
N VAL A 207 -2.79 3.65 8.02
CA VAL A 207 -1.40 4.14 7.94
C VAL A 207 -1.43 5.64 7.64
N CYS A 208 -0.63 6.41 8.36
CA CYS A 208 -0.47 7.85 8.15
C CYS A 208 0.94 8.15 7.63
N LEU A 209 1.03 8.66 6.40
CA LEU A 209 2.29 8.96 5.72
C LEU A 209 2.59 10.46 5.78
N ARG A 210 3.70 10.80 6.44
CA ARG A 210 4.26 12.16 6.56
C ARG A 210 5.44 12.34 5.62
N ASN A 211 5.62 13.55 5.10
CA ASN A 211 6.87 13.96 4.42
C ASN A 211 7.30 12.99 3.31
N MET A 212 6.36 12.53 2.47
CA MET A 212 6.61 11.52 1.44
C MET A 212 7.65 11.93 0.38
N GLN A 213 8.07 13.20 0.36
CA GLN A 213 9.08 13.75 -0.58
C GLN A 213 10.51 13.71 -0.02
N ASN A 214 10.70 13.42 1.28
CA ASN A 214 12.03 13.34 1.88
C ASN A 214 12.57 11.90 1.82
N THR A 215 13.90 11.77 1.77
CA THR A 215 14.64 10.48 1.78
C THR A 215 14.38 9.64 3.03
N ASN A 216 13.77 10.21 4.08
CA ASN A 216 13.28 9.49 5.27
C ASN A 216 11.93 8.78 5.05
N SER A 217 11.41 8.75 3.82
CA SER A 217 10.15 8.07 3.44
C SER A 217 10.12 6.57 3.71
N HIS A 218 11.29 5.94 3.94
CA HIS A 218 11.41 4.52 4.26
C HIS A 218 10.59 4.09 5.48
N LYS A 219 10.42 4.94 6.50
CA LYS A 219 9.63 4.58 7.68
C LYS A 219 8.15 4.40 7.35
N GLY A 220 7.55 5.38 6.64
CA GLY A 220 6.13 5.31 6.30
C GLY A 220 5.81 4.17 5.33
N ILE A 221 6.70 3.89 4.38
CA ILE A 221 6.57 2.72 3.51
C ILE A 221 6.71 1.42 4.31
N SER A 222 7.67 1.33 5.23
CA SER A 222 7.81 0.16 6.12
C SER A 222 6.51 -0.08 6.91
N ASP A 223 5.91 0.97 7.46
CA ASP A 223 4.63 0.90 8.19
C ASP A 223 3.49 0.46 7.27
N LEU A 224 3.46 0.90 6.01
CA LEU A 224 2.49 0.45 5.00
C LEU A 224 2.63 -1.05 4.67
N MET A 225 3.87 -1.53 4.51
CA MET A 225 4.13 -2.93 4.23
C MET A 225 3.82 -3.81 5.44
N GLU A 226 4.18 -3.36 6.64
CA GLU A 226 3.86 -4.05 7.89
C GLU A 226 2.35 -4.10 8.12
N ARG A 227 1.63 -3.01 7.85
CA ARG A 227 0.17 -3.00 7.94
C ARG A 227 -0.48 -3.90 6.90
N THR A 228 0.04 -3.92 5.68
CA THR A 228 -0.45 -4.82 4.62
C THR A 228 -0.23 -6.27 5.03
N PHE A 229 0.97 -6.63 5.50
CA PHE A 229 1.31 -7.98 5.98
C PHE A 229 0.38 -8.47 7.09
N THR A 230 0.17 -7.63 8.11
CA THR A 230 -0.71 -7.97 9.25
C THR A 230 -2.19 -8.01 8.90
N SER A 231 -2.60 -7.42 7.77
CA SER A 231 -4.00 -7.44 7.29
C SER A 231 -4.33 -8.63 6.39
N LEU A 232 -3.31 -9.38 5.94
CA LEU A 232 -3.49 -10.61 5.16
C LEU A 232 -3.82 -11.77 6.10
N ASP A 233 -4.89 -12.50 5.79
CA ASP A 233 -5.30 -13.67 6.58
C ASP A 233 -4.55 -14.95 6.14
N ASP A 234 -4.06 -14.98 4.90
CA ASP A 234 -3.46 -16.15 4.26
C ASP A 234 -1.92 -16.12 4.36
N ASP A 235 -1.33 -17.16 4.94
CA ASP A 235 0.12 -17.26 5.14
C ASP A 235 0.92 -17.44 3.84
N ALA A 236 0.33 -18.04 2.80
CA ALA A 236 0.94 -18.09 1.48
C ALA A 236 0.97 -16.69 0.84
N LEU A 237 -0.06 -15.86 1.05
CA LEU A 237 -0.03 -14.46 0.61
C LEU A 237 0.95 -13.60 1.41
N LYS A 238 1.10 -13.86 2.71
CA LYS A 238 2.16 -13.23 3.52
C LYS A 238 3.54 -13.60 3.02
N LEU A 239 3.78 -14.87 2.73
CA LEU A 239 5.03 -15.35 2.13
C LEU A 239 5.28 -14.69 0.76
N LEU A 240 4.24 -14.60 -0.08
CA LEU A 240 4.33 -13.94 -1.38
C LEU A 240 4.64 -12.44 -1.25
N LEU A 241 4.01 -11.73 -0.30
CA LEU A 241 4.32 -10.33 -0.03
C LEU A 241 5.79 -10.18 0.38
N VAL A 242 6.26 -10.99 1.32
CA VAL A 242 7.65 -11.01 1.78
C VAL A 242 8.60 -11.31 0.62
N SER A 243 8.25 -12.26 -0.26
CA SER A 243 9.14 -12.65 -1.36
C SER A 243 9.34 -11.56 -2.41
N VAL A 244 8.38 -10.66 -2.56
CA VAL A 244 8.50 -9.51 -3.46
C VAL A 244 9.12 -8.29 -2.77
N GLN A 245 9.43 -8.34 -1.46
CA GLN A 245 10.12 -7.26 -0.74
C GLN A 245 11.64 -7.43 -0.78
N HIS A 246 12.28 -7.13 -1.91
CA HIS A 246 13.74 -7.24 -2.05
C HIS A 246 14.56 -6.30 -1.14
N SER A 247 13.95 -5.25 -0.58
CA SER A 247 14.63 -4.20 0.20
C SER A 247 14.23 -4.11 1.68
N ASN A 248 13.27 -4.91 2.15
CA ASN A 248 12.71 -4.80 3.51
C ASN A 248 13.07 -6.00 4.40
N VAL A 249 14.37 -6.11 4.75
CA VAL A 249 14.90 -7.17 5.63
C VAL A 249 14.20 -7.18 7.00
N LYS A 250 13.80 -6.00 7.52
CA LYS A 250 13.06 -5.87 8.78
C LYS A 250 11.76 -6.69 8.75
N LEU A 251 10.99 -6.60 7.67
CA LEU A 251 9.73 -7.33 7.52
C LEU A 251 9.97 -8.85 7.42
N CYS A 252 11.04 -9.26 6.74
CA CYS A 252 11.44 -10.67 6.64
C CYS A 252 11.80 -11.27 8.01
N ILE A 253 12.59 -10.55 8.81
CA ILE A 253 12.92 -10.94 10.19
C ILE A 253 11.65 -11.05 11.04
N LYS A 254 10.79 -10.04 10.98
CA LYS A 254 9.54 -10.03 11.75
C LYS A 254 8.65 -11.22 11.38
N ALA A 255 8.44 -11.46 10.09
CA ALA A 255 7.64 -12.58 9.59
C ALA A 255 8.22 -13.94 10.01
N ALA A 256 9.54 -14.12 9.95
CA ALA A 256 10.20 -15.34 10.41
C ALA A 256 9.96 -15.60 11.92
N VAL A 257 10.01 -14.55 12.74
CA VAL A 257 9.70 -14.65 14.18
C VAL A 257 8.23 -14.99 14.41
N GLU A 258 7.31 -14.26 13.78
CA GLU A 258 5.86 -14.44 13.95
C GLU A 258 5.35 -15.78 13.38
N SER A 259 6.07 -16.38 12.44
CA SER A 259 5.76 -17.72 11.92
C SER A 259 5.89 -18.84 12.96
N GLY A 260 6.46 -18.53 14.13
CA GLY A 260 6.66 -19.48 15.23
C GLY A 260 7.86 -20.41 15.02
N VAL A 261 8.49 -20.46 13.83
CA VAL A 261 9.63 -21.35 13.55
C VAL A 261 10.77 -21.13 14.56
N ILE A 262 11.12 -19.88 14.84
CA ILE A 262 12.16 -19.52 15.82
C ILE A 262 11.70 -19.88 17.24
N THR A 263 10.45 -19.57 17.58
CA THR A 263 9.90 -19.81 18.92
C THR A 263 9.78 -21.29 19.25
N GLU A 264 9.35 -22.13 18.30
CA GLU A 264 9.23 -23.56 18.48
C GLU A 264 10.61 -24.23 18.59
N ALA A 265 11.60 -23.79 17.81
CA ALA A 265 12.98 -24.24 17.98
C ALA A 265 13.55 -23.86 19.35
N ALA A 266 13.30 -22.62 19.82
CA ALA A 266 13.72 -22.18 21.15
C ALA A 266 13.05 -23.00 22.28
N LYS A 267 11.76 -23.33 22.14
CA LYS A 267 11.04 -24.20 23.09
C LYS A 267 11.59 -25.63 23.08
N ALA A 268 11.93 -26.17 21.91
CA ALA A 268 12.51 -27.51 21.78
C ALA A 268 13.87 -27.60 22.49
N LEU A 269 14.74 -26.58 22.29
CA LEU A 269 16.02 -26.45 22.99
C LEU A 269 15.86 -26.36 24.51
N ALA A 270 14.90 -25.54 24.99
CA ALA A 270 14.63 -25.40 26.41
C ALA A 270 14.20 -26.73 27.07
N LYS A 271 13.47 -27.58 26.34
CA LYS A 271 13.06 -28.92 26.81
C LYS A 271 14.21 -29.94 26.84
N GLN A 272 15.24 -29.77 26.01
CA GLN A 272 16.39 -30.68 25.94
C GLN A 272 17.49 -30.36 26.96
N GLY A 273 17.32 -29.33 27.80
CA GLY A 273 18.20 -29.08 28.94
C GLY A 273 19.63 -28.63 28.61
N GLY A 274 19.91 -28.24 27.37
CA GLY A 274 21.24 -27.84 26.94
C GLY A 274 21.23 -26.59 26.05
N VAL A 275 21.85 -25.51 26.52
CA VAL A 275 22.21 -24.32 25.72
C VAL A 275 23.46 -24.61 24.84
N GLY A 276 23.99 -25.83 24.89
CA GLY A 276 25.35 -26.18 24.45
C GLY A 276 25.55 -26.51 22.97
N SER A 277 24.53 -26.93 22.23
CA SER A 277 24.64 -27.09 20.77
C SER A 277 23.26 -27.16 20.13
N PHE A 278 22.84 -26.06 19.51
CA PHE A 278 21.74 -26.10 18.57
C PHE A 278 22.28 -26.64 17.24
N GLU A 279 22.00 -27.91 16.94
CA GLU A 279 22.17 -28.41 15.58
C GLU A 279 21.07 -27.82 14.70
N LEU A 280 21.48 -27.01 13.72
CA LEU A 280 20.61 -26.46 12.70
C LEU A 280 20.10 -27.60 11.82
N ASP A 281 18.89 -28.09 12.10
CA ASP A 281 18.24 -29.07 11.23
C ASP A 281 17.77 -28.42 9.92
N VAL A 282 17.77 -29.20 8.83
CA VAL A 282 17.43 -28.72 7.49
C VAL A 282 16.01 -28.14 7.42
N ASN A 283 15.06 -28.68 8.17
CA ASN A 283 13.69 -28.18 8.25
C ASN A 283 13.61 -26.84 8.97
N PHE A 284 14.37 -26.66 10.05
CA PHE A 284 14.47 -25.37 10.73
C PHE A 284 15.11 -24.31 9.82
N LEU A 285 16.23 -24.66 9.17
CA LEU A 285 16.88 -23.80 8.18
C LEU A 285 15.90 -23.45 7.06
N TRP A 286 15.21 -24.41 6.46
CA TRP A 286 14.20 -24.16 5.44
C TRP A 286 13.04 -23.31 5.94
N GLY A 287 12.62 -23.52 7.19
CA GLY A 287 11.55 -22.77 7.85
C GLY A 287 11.89 -21.29 8.08
N ILE A 288 13.16 -20.95 8.32
CA ILE A 288 13.66 -19.57 8.35
C ILE A 288 13.87 -19.06 6.94
N LEU A 289 14.63 -19.83 6.15
CA LEU A 289 15.06 -19.44 4.82
C LEU A 289 13.84 -19.04 4.01
N LYS A 290 12.75 -19.79 3.91
CA LYS A 290 11.55 -19.37 3.12
C LYS A 290 11.05 -17.92 3.30
N TRP A 291 11.37 -17.24 4.41
CA TRP A 291 11.06 -15.81 4.67
C TRP A 291 12.12 -14.80 4.18
N PHE A 292 13.25 -15.27 3.64
CA PHE A 292 14.36 -14.49 3.08
C PHE A 292 14.70 -14.91 1.63
N PRO A 293 13.71 -15.03 0.72
CA PRO A 293 13.90 -15.68 -0.58
C PRO A 293 14.86 -14.97 -1.55
N TYR A 294 15.42 -13.82 -1.17
CA TYR A 294 16.42 -13.08 -1.94
C TYR A 294 17.86 -13.39 -1.51
N ILE A 295 18.08 -14.27 -0.51
CA ILE A 295 19.42 -14.62 0.00
C ILE A 295 20.04 -15.81 -0.76
N TRP A 296 19.29 -16.56 -1.57
CA TRP A 296 19.79 -17.66 -2.40
C TRP A 296 19.22 -17.64 -3.82
#